data_AF-A0A428J2J3-F1
#
_entry.id   AF-A0A428J2J3-F1
#
_cell.length_a   1.000
_cell.length_b   1.000
_cell.length_c   1.000
_cell.angle_alpha   90.00
_cell.angle_beta   90.00
_cell.angle_gamma   90.00
#
_symmetry.space_group_name_H-M   'P 1'
#
loop_
_entity.id
_entity.type
_entity.pdbx_description
1 polymer ?
#
loop_
_entity_poly.entity_id
_entity_poly.type
_entity_poly.pdbx_seq_one_letter_code
_entity_poly.pdbx_strand_id
1 'polypeptide(L)'
;MQFMRKTWFVLMCIMIIFLVACKQDDTTTQSAEETTQTSEQASNVVQVAAPIEDPFNELQQTAVEFFKNNPMKSMTAKEVFEKVILNHNPNYVVVDVRDNATFAKGNIEGSINIPYGQTADQNQIKNLPTDKTIIVVCFSGHTASQTAAFWSLLGYDAVPMINGMGGWTSDKELGVPIPAAAFDFATETTEVTTKEYTLPQIDTTTATNLNELVIERSNQYLQAGKPPVVSAKALNEVMSSQDTSMQIIDIRQSSDYKKGHIQGAISIPFNSLGEQLTKIALDKKIVLVDYNGHLASEAVRILNMLGYDAYALKDGMRVWTSNADINGIAPISMDKIYNYPTKTINAYLDAEPGEASCG
;
A
#
# COMPACT_ATOMS: atom_id res chain seq x y z
N MET A 1 -63.10 7.04 -20.40
CA MET A 1 -64.36 6.40 -19.96
C MET A 1 -65.01 5.82 -21.21
N GLN A 2 -65.33 4.52 -21.20
CA GLN A 2 -66.02 3.76 -22.25
C GLN A 2 -65.21 3.42 -23.53
N PHE A 3 -65.23 2.22 -24.12
CA PHE A 3 -65.80 0.91 -23.80
C PHE A 3 -65.13 -0.15 -24.74
N MET A 4 -64.83 -1.34 -24.20
CA MET A 4 -64.93 -2.71 -24.79
C MET A 4 -64.39 -3.03 -26.20
N ARG A 5 -63.47 -4.02 -26.34
CA ARG A 5 -63.70 -5.49 -26.49
C ARG A 5 -64.54 -5.83 -27.77
N LYS A 6 -64.25 -6.82 -28.62
CA LYS A 6 -63.55 -8.11 -28.49
C LYS A 6 -63.56 -8.84 -29.86
N THR A 7 -62.51 -9.61 -30.14
CA THR A 7 -62.43 -10.93 -30.84
C THR A 7 -63.12 -11.18 -32.20
N TRP A 8 -62.33 -11.69 -33.15
CA TRP A 8 -62.80 -12.67 -34.15
C TRP A 8 -61.82 -13.86 -34.26
N PHE A 9 -62.39 -15.06 -34.19
CA PHE A 9 -61.79 -16.36 -34.50
C PHE A 9 -62.17 -16.74 -35.95
N VAL A 10 -61.58 -17.82 -36.48
CA VAL A 10 -61.87 -18.60 -37.73
C VAL A 10 -60.69 -18.50 -38.71
N LEU A 11 -59.76 -19.47 -38.81
CA LEU A 11 -59.81 -20.89 -39.22
C LEU A 11 -59.88 -21.07 -40.75
N MET A 12 -58.78 -21.47 -41.40
CA MET A 12 -58.83 -22.26 -42.65
C MET A 12 -57.53 -23.07 -42.87
N CYS A 13 -57.69 -24.40 -42.87
CA CYS A 13 -56.68 -25.39 -43.21
C CYS A 13 -56.47 -25.47 -44.73
N ILE A 14 -55.24 -25.66 -45.19
CA ILE A 14 -54.96 -26.40 -46.44
C ILE A 14 -53.76 -27.33 -46.18
N MET A 15 -54.01 -28.60 -46.49
CA MET A 15 -53.18 -29.79 -46.33
C MET A 15 -52.48 -30.06 -47.66
N ILE A 16 -51.17 -30.29 -47.66
CA ILE A 16 -50.45 -30.89 -48.80
C ILE A 16 -49.61 -32.06 -48.25
N ILE A 17 -49.91 -33.25 -48.76
CA ILE A 17 -49.22 -34.51 -48.51
C ILE A 17 -48.28 -34.76 -49.69
N PHE A 18 -47.00 -35.05 -49.42
CA PHE A 18 -46.20 -35.93 -50.27
C PHE A 18 -45.31 -36.82 -49.38
N LEU A 19 -45.54 -38.13 -49.51
CA LEU A 19 -44.73 -39.23 -48.98
C LEU A 19 -43.53 -39.48 -49.90
N VAL A 20 -42.30 -39.62 -49.39
CA VAL A 20 -41.29 -40.56 -49.93
C VAL A 20 -40.27 -40.99 -48.85
N ALA A 21 -40.27 -42.31 -48.63
CA ALA A 21 -39.22 -43.29 -48.31
C ALA A 21 -37.96 -42.95 -47.46
N CYS A 22 -37.73 -43.83 -46.47
CA CYS A 22 -36.42 -44.13 -45.86
C CYS A 22 -35.60 -45.10 -46.73
N LYS A 23 -34.29 -44.88 -46.84
CA LYS A 23 -33.29 -45.94 -47.02
C LYS A 23 -31.92 -45.50 -46.49
N GLN A 24 -31.27 -46.43 -45.79
CA GLN A 24 -29.93 -46.36 -45.18
C GLN A 24 -28.83 -46.26 -46.24
N ASP A 25 -27.73 -45.58 -45.90
CA ASP A 25 -26.39 -45.85 -46.40
C ASP A 25 -25.40 -45.85 -45.23
N ASP A 26 -24.60 -46.93 -45.16
CA ASP A 26 -23.43 -47.10 -44.30
C ASP A 26 -22.25 -46.32 -44.88
N THR A 27 -21.45 -45.61 -44.07
CA THR A 27 -19.97 -45.63 -44.17
C THR A 27 -19.23 -44.90 -43.04
N THR A 28 -18.30 -45.63 -42.44
CA THR A 28 -16.96 -45.24 -41.95
C THR A 28 -16.80 -44.07 -40.98
N THR A 29 -16.49 -44.48 -39.75
CA THR A 29 -15.45 -43.98 -38.83
C THR A 29 -14.48 -42.95 -39.44
N GLN A 30 -14.53 -41.73 -38.91
CA GLN A 30 -13.41 -40.79 -38.94
C GLN A 30 -13.22 -40.22 -37.53
N SER A 31 -12.00 -40.36 -37.03
CA SER A 31 -11.52 -39.89 -35.74
C SER A 31 -11.68 -38.38 -35.63
N ALA A 32 -12.44 -37.91 -34.64
CA ALA A 32 -12.36 -36.53 -34.19
C ALA A 32 -11.16 -36.43 -33.22
N GLU A 33 -10.19 -35.62 -33.60
CA GLU A 33 -9.03 -35.24 -32.80
C GLU A 33 -9.49 -34.61 -31.47
N GLU A 34 -9.08 -35.25 -30.39
CA GLU A 34 -9.22 -34.77 -29.04
C GLU A 34 -8.13 -33.70 -28.81
N THR A 35 -8.44 -32.44 -29.10
CA THR A 35 -7.52 -31.33 -28.84
C THR A 35 -7.41 -31.13 -27.33
N THR A 36 -6.44 -31.81 -26.73
CA THR A 36 -6.01 -31.61 -25.35
C THR A 36 -5.46 -30.19 -25.23
N GLN A 37 -6.26 -29.25 -24.75
CA GLN A 37 -5.76 -27.96 -24.28
C GLN A 37 -5.07 -28.17 -22.94
N THR A 38 -3.80 -28.54 -23.01
CA THR A 38 -2.88 -28.42 -21.88
C THR A 38 -2.75 -26.94 -21.57
N SER A 39 -3.33 -26.49 -20.46
CA SER A 39 -3.11 -25.15 -19.94
C SER A 39 -1.66 -25.05 -19.51
N GLU A 40 -0.82 -24.57 -20.41
CA GLU A 40 0.55 -24.16 -20.13
C GLU A 40 0.46 -22.98 -19.15
N GLN A 41 0.68 -23.24 -17.86
CA GLN A 41 0.87 -22.19 -16.87
C GLN A 41 2.07 -21.36 -17.33
N ALA A 42 1.77 -20.13 -17.79
CA ALA A 42 2.77 -19.10 -17.99
C ALA A 42 3.43 -18.84 -16.63
N SER A 43 4.54 -19.52 -16.39
CA SER A 43 5.51 -19.14 -15.38
C SER A 43 6.04 -17.78 -15.82
N ASN A 44 5.49 -16.71 -15.27
CA ASN A 44 6.07 -15.38 -15.39
C ASN A 44 7.40 -15.37 -14.63
N VAL A 45 8.43 -15.88 -15.30
CA VAL A 45 9.81 -15.53 -15.00
C VAL A 45 9.86 -14.01 -15.11
N VAL A 46 10.15 -13.35 -13.98
CA VAL A 46 10.62 -11.96 -13.94
C VAL A 46 11.53 -11.79 -15.15
N GLN A 47 11.14 -10.94 -16.12
CA GLN A 47 11.98 -10.69 -17.30
C GLN A 47 13.40 -10.47 -16.80
N VAL A 48 14.35 -11.25 -17.32
CA VAL A 48 15.77 -11.08 -16.98
C VAL A 48 16.15 -9.71 -17.54
N ALA A 49 16.03 -8.70 -16.69
CA ALA A 49 16.37 -7.33 -17.02
C ALA A 49 17.87 -7.29 -17.35
N ALA A 50 18.24 -6.42 -18.28
CA ALA A 50 19.63 -6.24 -18.66
C ALA A 50 20.49 -5.92 -17.43
N PRO A 51 21.77 -6.33 -17.41
CA PRO A 51 22.69 -5.95 -16.34
C PRO A 51 22.70 -4.44 -16.15
N ILE A 52 22.61 -3.97 -14.91
CA ILE A 52 22.63 -2.55 -14.61
C ILE A 52 24.06 -2.02 -14.62
N GLU A 53 24.32 -0.94 -15.36
CA GLU A 53 25.63 -0.31 -15.45
C GLU A 53 25.96 0.57 -14.24
N ASP A 54 24.97 1.31 -13.71
CA ASP A 54 25.07 2.11 -12.47
C ASP A 54 23.85 1.88 -11.57
N PRO A 55 23.89 0.87 -10.68
CA PRO A 55 22.71 0.44 -9.94
C PRO A 55 22.21 1.49 -8.94
N PHE A 56 23.10 2.30 -8.39
CA PHE A 56 22.69 3.36 -7.48
C PHE A 56 21.96 4.48 -8.23
N ASN A 57 22.50 4.92 -9.36
CA ASN A 57 21.85 5.94 -10.18
C ASN A 57 20.49 5.46 -10.71
N GLU A 58 20.34 4.19 -11.11
CA GLU A 58 19.03 3.66 -11.52
C GLU A 58 18.02 3.64 -10.35
N LEU A 59 18.44 3.24 -9.15
CA LEU A 59 17.58 3.31 -7.96
C LEU A 59 17.19 4.75 -7.62
N GLN A 60 18.12 5.70 -7.77
CA GLN A 60 17.86 7.12 -7.58
C GLN A 60 16.84 7.65 -8.60
N GLN A 61 17.01 7.33 -9.88
CA GLN A 61 16.08 7.76 -10.94
C GLN A 61 14.69 7.16 -10.73
N THR A 62 14.62 5.88 -10.34
CA THR A 62 13.38 5.21 -9.94
C THR A 62 12.67 5.95 -8.81
N ALA A 63 13.41 6.39 -7.79
CA ALA A 63 12.86 7.20 -6.71
C ALA A 63 12.37 8.58 -7.19
N VAL A 64 13.14 9.26 -8.06
CA VAL A 64 12.75 10.54 -8.68
C VAL A 64 11.42 10.41 -9.43
N GLU A 65 11.31 9.38 -10.28
CA GLU A 65 10.10 9.12 -11.06
C GLU A 65 8.90 8.82 -10.17
N PHE A 66 9.08 8.01 -9.13
CA PHE A 66 8.04 7.73 -8.16
C PHE A 66 7.55 9.01 -7.49
N PHE A 67 8.45 9.81 -6.90
CA PHE A 67 8.07 11.02 -6.19
C PHE A 67 7.37 12.02 -7.10
N LYS A 68 7.88 12.21 -8.32
CA LYS A 68 7.34 13.17 -9.28
C LYS A 68 5.93 12.82 -9.75
N ASN A 69 5.66 11.53 -9.96
CA ASN A 69 4.45 11.05 -10.62
C ASN A 69 3.42 10.41 -9.67
N ASN A 70 3.76 10.20 -8.39
CA ASN A 70 2.85 9.57 -7.44
C ASN A 70 1.77 10.56 -6.97
N PRO A 71 0.49 10.32 -7.28
CA PRO A 71 -0.60 11.18 -6.85
C PRO A 71 -1.08 10.88 -5.40
N MET A 72 -0.34 10.08 -4.63
CA MET A 72 -0.78 9.42 -3.38
C MET A 72 -2.07 8.60 -3.60
N LYS A 73 -2.01 7.58 -4.48
CA LYS A 73 -3.14 6.66 -4.64
C LYS A 73 -3.39 5.94 -3.32
N SER A 74 -4.59 6.06 -2.77
CA SER A 74 -4.95 5.41 -1.50
C SER A 74 -6.45 5.15 -1.42
N MET A 75 -6.87 4.36 -0.44
CA MET A 75 -8.29 4.09 -0.18
C MET A 75 -8.63 4.32 1.29
N THR A 76 -9.82 4.85 1.56
CA THR A 76 -10.37 4.89 2.93
C THR A 76 -11.00 3.54 3.30
N ALA A 77 -11.16 3.25 4.59
CA ALA A 77 -11.85 2.04 5.04
C ALA A 77 -13.29 1.93 4.47
N LYS A 78 -13.98 3.07 4.34
CA LYS A 78 -15.31 3.14 3.69
C LYS A 78 -15.25 2.70 2.23
N GLU A 79 -14.28 3.21 1.47
CA GLU A 79 -14.11 2.82 0.07
C GLU A 79 -13.74 1.35 -0.08
N VAL A 80 -12.86 0.83 0.78
CA VAL A 80 -12.52 -0.60 0.79
C VAL A 80 -13.77 -1.42 1.07
N PHE A 81 -14.55 -1.06 2.09
CA PHE A 81 -15.79 -1.76 2.40
C PHE A 81 -16.80 -1.73 1.23
N GLU A 82 -17.07 -0.54 0.67
CA GLU A 82 -18.10 -0.36 -0.36
C GLU A 82 -17.69 -0.90 -1.73
N LYS A 83 -16.45 -0.66 -2.16
CA LYS A 83 -15.96 -1.02 -3.50
C LYS A 83 -15.45 -2.46 -3.58
N VAL A 84 -14.98 -3.01 -2.46
CA VAL A 84 -14.31 -4.32 -2.41
C VAL A 84 -15.13 -5.35 -1.67
N ILE A 85 -15.42 -5.10 -0.39
CA ILE A 85 -15.99 -6.13 0.49
C ILE A 85 -17.47 -6.38 0.21
N LEU A 86 -18.31 -5.33 0.14
CA LEU A 86 -19.76 -5.48 -0.06
C LEU A 86 -20.14 -6.28 -1.32
N ASN A 87 -19.33 -6.16 -2.38
CA ASN A 87 -19.61 -6.75 -3.68
C ASN A 87 -18.65 -7.89 -4.05
N HIS A 88 -17.76 -8.31 -3.13
CA HIS A 88 -16.68 -9.27 -3.38
C HIS A 88 -15.94 -9.01 -4.70
N ASN A 89 -15.49 -7.76 -4.89
CA ASN A 89 -14.97 -7.32 -6.17
C ASN A 89 -13.64 -8.03 -6.50
N PRO A 90 -13.58 -8.86 -7.57
CA PRO A 90 -12.43 -9.70 -7.85
C PRO A 90 -11.22 -8.93 -8.42
N ASN A 91 -11.37 -7.64 -8.70
CA ASN A 91 -10.29 -6.78 -9.19
C ASN A 91 -9.37 -6.27 -8.07
N TYR A 92 -9.70 -6.59 -6.81
CA TYR A 92 -8.94 -6.15 -5.64
C TYR A 92 -8.51 -7.35 -4.80
N VAL A 93 -7.38 -7.21 -4.13
CA VAL A 93 -6.97 -8.09 -3.03
C VAL A 93 -6.63 -7.22 -1.82
N VAL A 94 -7.02 -7.65 -0.63
CA VAL A 94 -6.61 -6.98 0.62
C VAL A 94 -5.45 -7.76 1.22
N VAL A 95 -4.33 -7.09 1.47
CA VAL A 95 -3.16 -7.68 2.12
C VAL A 95 -2.91 -6.98 3.44
N ASP A 96 -3.08 -7.73 4.52
CA ASP A 96 -2.84 -7.27 5.88
C ASP A 96 -1.38 -7.55 6.28
N VAL A 97 -0.66 -6.49 6.63
CA VAL A 97 0.76 -6.55 7.01
C VAL A 97 0.99 -6.50 8.52
N ARG A 98 -0.06 -6.67 9.33
CA ARG A 98 0.06 -6.90 10.79
C ARG A 98 0.64 -8.29 11.05
N ASP A 99 1.09 -8.51 12.28
CA ASP A 99 1.58 -9.83 12.70
C ASP A 99 0.47 -10.90 12.67
N ASN A 100 0.88 -12.16 12.53
CA ASN A 100 -0.03 -13.30 12.40
C ASN A 100 -1.03 -13.41 13.57
N ALA A 101 -0.60 -13.11 14.80
CA ALA A 101 -1.44 -13.26 15.98
C ALA A 101 -2.55 -12.21 15.98
N THR A 102 -2.23 -10.95 15.67
CA THR A 102 -3.22 -9.88 15.53
C THR A 102 -4.17 -10.16 14.35
N PHE A 103 -3.63 -10.59 13.21
CA PHE A 103 -4.44 -10.95 12.05
C PHE A 103 -5.46 -12.06 12.36
N ALA A 104 -5.06 -13.09 13.10
CA ALA A 104 -5.93 -14.19 13.47
C ALA A 104 -7.06 -13.76 14.42
N LYS A 105 -6.81 -12.82 15.34
CA LYS A 105 -7.83 -12.28 16.26
C LYS A 105 -8.96 -11.56 15.52
N GLY A 106 -8.62 -10.84 14.45
CA GLY A 106 -9.61 -10.14 13.64
C GLY A 106 -8.99 -9.44 12.44
N ASN A 107 -9.46 -9.80 11.25
CA ASN A 107 -9.02 -9.24 9.98
C ASN A 107 -10.20 -8.83 9.09
N ILE A 108 -9.90 -8.18 7.97
CA ILE A 108 -10.90 -7.88 6.93
C ILE A 108 -11.19 -9.17 6.17
N GLU A 109 -12.47 -9.48 5.96
CA GLU A 109 -12.84 -10.72 5.27
C GLU A 109 -12.19 -10.84 3.88
N GLY A 110 -11.62 -12.02 3.60
CA GLY A 110 -10.95 -12.31 2.33
C GLY A 110 -9.53 -11.75 2.23
N SER A 111 -9.02 -11.08 3.27
CA SER A 111 -7.63 -10.59 3.28
C SER A 111 -6.61 -11.72 3.44
N ILE A 112 -5.42 -11.50 2.88
CA ILE A 112 -4.24 -12.35 3.01
C ILE A 112 -3.28 -11.68 4.00
N ASN A 113 -2.56 -12.46 4.80
CA ASN A 113 -1.59 -11.92 5.76
C ASN A 113 -0.15 -12.09 5.26
N ILE A 114 0.57 -10.97 5.12
CA ILE A 114 2.01 -10.92 4.85
C ILE A 114 2.63 -9.95 5.86
N PRO A 115 3.11 -10.43 7.02
CA PRO A 115 3.63 -9.55 8.07
C PRO A 115 4.66 -8.55 7.55
N TYR A 116 4.66 -7.33 8.09
CA TYR A 116 5.47 -6.22 7.60
C TYR A 116 6.95 -6.57 7.34
N GLY A 117 7.58 -7.33 8.24
CA GLY A 117 8.97 -7.80 8.11
C GLY A 117 9.23 -8.80 6.98
N GLN A 118 8.18 -9.33 6.35
CA GLN A 118 8.21 -10.29 5.25
C GLN A 118 7.76 -9.66 3.92
N THR A 119 7.42 -8.37 3.91
CA THR A 119 6.91 -7.69 2.70
C THR A 119 7.95 -7.57 1.58
N ALA A 120 9.24 -7.72 1.90
CA ALA A 120 10.35 -7.80 0.94
C ALA A 120 10.85 -9.24 0.69
N ASP A 121 10.16 -10.27 1.21
CA ASP A 121 10.51 -11.66 0.92
C ASP A 121 10.15 -11.98 -0.54
N GLN A 122 11.12 -12.44 -1.33
CA GLN A 122 10.93 -12.78 -2.74
C GLN A 122 9.85 -13.84 -2.96
N ASN A 123 9.69 -14.79 -2.04
CA ASN A 123 8.65 -15.81 -2.13
C ASN A 123 7.25 -15.24 -1.90
N GLN A 124 7.13 -14.17 -1.12
CA GLN A 124 5.87 -13.47 -0.94
C GLN A 124 5.55 -12.61 -2.16
N ILE A 125 6.54 -11.83 -2.62
CA ILE A 125 6.40 -10.92 -3.77
C ILE A 125 5.98 -11.68 -5.03
N LYS A 126 6.64 -12.78 -5.38
CA LYS A 126 6.33 -13.56 -6.60
C LYS A 126 4.90 -14.10 -6.65
N ASN A 127 4.23 -14.20 -5.50
CA ASN A 127 2.87 -14.70 -5.39
C ASN A 127 1.81 -13.58 -5.34
N LEU A 128 2.22 -12.31 -5.33
CA LEU A 128 1.30 -11.18 -5.40
C LEU A 128 0.64 -11.11 -6.79
N PRO A 129 -0.67 -10.81 -6.86
CA PRO A 129 -1.36 -10.71 -8.13
C PRO A 129 -0.89 -9.48 -8.91
N THR A 130 -0.63 -9.67 -10.21
CA THR A 130 -0.20 -8.59 -11.12
C THR A 130 -1.38 -7.98 -11.90
N ASP A 131 -2.56 -8.60 -11.83
CA ASP A 131 -3.78 -8.22 -12.54
C ASP A 131 -4.83 -7.52 -11.64
N LYS A 132 -4.49 -7.26 -10.37
CA LYS A 132 -5.39 -6.71 -9.35
C LYS A 132 -4.76 -5.51 -8.66
N THR A 133 -5.61 -4.61 -8.16
CA THR A 133 -5.19 -3.59 -7.20
C THR A 133 -4.98 -4.25 -5.83
N ILE A 134 -3.78 -4.08 -5.27
CA ILE A 134 -3.40 -4.60 -3.95
C ILE A 134 -3.65 -3.53 -2.91
N ILE A 135 -4.62 -3.74 -2.02
CA ILE A 135 -4.92 -2.84 -0.91
C ILE A 135 -4.14 -3.30 0.30
N VAL A 136 -3.14 -2.52 0.70
CA VAL A 136 -2.30 -2.83 1.86
C VAL A 136 -2.93 -2.26 3.12
N VAL A 137 -3.04 -3.08 4.17
CA VAL A 137 -3.63 -2.71 5.45
C VAL A 137 -2.65 -3.01 6.58
N CYS A 138 -2.53 -2.09 7.54
CA CYS A 138 -1.85 -2.35 8.80
C CYS A 138 -2.67 -1.76 9.96
N PHE A 139 -2.07 -1.55 11.15
CA PHE A 139 -2.79 -0.90 12.26
C PHE A 139 -3.23 0.53 11.94
N SER A 140 -2.32 1.36 11.42
CA SER A 140 -2.48 2.82 11.34
C SER A 140 -2.39 3.40 9.92
N GLY A 141 -2.13 2.56 8.92
CA GLY A 141 -1.83 2.96 7.54
C GLY A 141 -0.35 3.27 7.26
N HIS A 142 0.51 3.50 8.26
CA HIS A 142 1.91 3.92 7.99
C HIS A 142 2.77 2.83 7.35
N THR A 143 2.81 1.63 7.94
CA THR A 143 3.55 0.51 7.32
C THR A 143 2.86 -0.01 6.05
N ALA A 144 1.55 0.21 5.91
CA ALA A 144 0.85 -0.03 4.66
C ALA A 144 1.31 0.92 3.56
N SER A 145 1.44 2.23 3.84
CA SER A 145 1.99 3.23 2.92
C SER A 145 3.43 2.89 2.51
N GLN A 146 4.29 2.53 3.47
CA GLN A 146 5.65 2.07 3.18
C GLN A 146 5.65 0.87 2.21
N THR A 147 4.81 -0.12 2.49
CA THR A 147 4.73 -1.34 1.68
C THR A 147 4.14 -1.07 0.29
N ALA A 148 3.09 -0.25 0.19
CA ALA A 148 2.46 0.11 -1.07
C ALA A 148 3.41 0.89 -1.99
N ALA A 149 4.20 1.82 -1.45
CA ALA A 149 5.24 2.51 -2.20
C ALA A 149 6.30 1.54 -2.72
N PHE A 150 6.77 0.62 -1.86
CA PHE A 150 7.75 -0.40 -2.25
C PHE A 150 7.21 -1.34 -3.33
N TRP A 151 6.00 -1.87 -3.20
CA TRP A 151 5.41 -2.73 -4.23
C TRP A 151 5.09 -1.97 -5.52
N SER A 152 4.75 -0.68 -5.44
CA SER A 152 4.59 0.17 -6.63
C SER A 152 5.90 0.31 -7.42
N LEU A 153 7.04 0.41 -6.74
CA LEU A 153 8.36 0.43 -7.40
C LEU A 153 8.69 -0.89 -8.12
N LEU A 154 8.09 -2.00 -7.71
CA LEU A 154 8.18 -3.30 -8.37
C LEU A 154 7.13 -3.50 -9.46
N GLY A 155 6.32 -2.48 -9.76
CA GLY A 155 5.32 -2.50 -10.82
C GLY A 155 3.94 -3.02 -10.43
N TYR A 156 3.68 -3.31 -9.15
CA TYR A 156 2.35 -3.68 -8.68
C TYR A 156 1.44 -2.45 -8.53
N ASP A 157 0.15 -2.57 -8.83
CA ASP A 157 -0.85 -1.54 -8.49
C ASP A 157 -1.22 -1.65 -7.01
N ALA A 158 -0.31 -1.19 -6.13
CA ALA A 158 -0.47 -1.26 -4.69
C ALA A 158 -0.90 0.09 -4.10
N VAL A 159 -1.92 0.09 -3.25
CA VAL A 159 -2.43 1.29 -2.57
C VAL A 159 -2.59 1.03 -1.07
N PRO A 160 -2.22 1.96 -0.19
CA PRO A 160 -2.47 1.82 1.23
C PRO A 160 -3.93 2.15 1.58
N MET A 161 -4.47 1.43 2.56
CA MET A 161 -5.68 1.85 3.24
C MET A 161 -5.34 2.91 4.31
N ILE A 162 -5.77 4.15 4.08
CA ILE A 162 -5.50 5.28 4.95
C ILE A 162 -6.08 5.03 6.34
N ASN A 163 -5.24 5.26 7.35
CA ASN A 163 -5.48 4.95 8.78
C ASN A 163 -5.57 3.45 9.12
N GLY A 164 -5.39 2.53 8.17
CA GLY A 164 -5.36 1.09 8.41
C GLY A 164 -6.59 0.58 9.18
N MET A 165 -6.41 -0.46 9.99
CA MET A 165 -7.45 -1.03 10.84
C MET A 165 -8.00 -0.05 11.86
N GLY A 166 -7.24 0.98 12.26
CA GLY A 166 -7.75 2.09 13.07
C GLY A 166 -8.84 2.92 12.36
N GLY A 167 -8.88 2.91 11.02
CA GLY A 167 -9.99 3.46 10.23
C GLY A 167 -11.13 2.45 9.99
N TRP A 168 -10.89 1.16 10.21
CA TRP A 168 -11.84 0.07 9.96
C TRP A 168 -12.68 -0.29 11.19
N THR A 169 -12.07 -0.22 12.38
CA THR A 169 -12.69 -0.60 13.64
C THR A 169 -12.16 0.23 14.81
N SER A 170 -13.03 0.51 15.78
CA SER A 170 -12.70 1.13 17.06
C SER A 170 -12.09 0.15 18.07
N ASP A 171 -12.06 -1.15 17.75
CA ASP A 171 -11.43 -2.17 18.57
C ASP A 171 -9.91 -1.93 18.65
N LYS A 172 -9.43 -1.67 19.87
CA LYS A 172 -8.03 -1.33 20.15
C LYS A 172 -7.10 -2.53 20.12
N GLU A 173 -7.64 -3.76 20.10
CA GLU A 173 -6.84 -4.97 19.90
C GLU A 173 -6.58 -5.24 18.42
N LEU A 174 -7.45 -4.74 17.53
CA LEU A 174 -7.37 -4.98 16.09
C LEU A 174 -6.81 -3.77 15.33
N GLY A 175 -7.19 -2.55 15.73
CA GLY A 175 -6.72 -1.29 15.17
C GLY A 175 -5.90 -0.49 16.17
N VAL A 176 -5.38 0.66 15.73
CA VAL A 176 -4.82 1.67 16.64
C VAL A 176 -5.80 2.84 16.74
N PRO A 177 -5.98 3.45 17.93
CA PRO A 177 -6.73 4.69 18.04
C PRO A 177 -6.14 5.78 17.14
N ILE A 178 -7.00 6.40 16.33
CA ILE A 178 -6.63 7.59 15.58
C ILE A 178 -6.70 8.79 16.54
N PRO A 179 -5.66 9.64 16.62
CA PRO A 179 -5.71 10.82 17.47
C PRO A 179 -6.86 11.76 17.08
N ALA A 180 -7.71 12.09 18.05
CA ALA A 180 -8.86 12.98 17.87
C ALA A 180 -8.52 14.47 18.06
N ALA A 181 -7.33 14.79 18.58
CA ALA A 181 -6.88 16.14 18.85
C ALA A 181 -5.39 16.30 18.55
N ALA A 182 -4.99 17.51 18.17
CA ALA A 182 -3.60 17.90 18.04
C ALA A 182 -2.99 18.23 19.41
N PHE A 183 -1.66 18.22 19.49
CA PHE A 183 -0.92 18.61 20.69
C PHE A 183 -0.73 20.12 20.85
N ASP A 184 -0.94 20.89 19.77
CA ASP A 184 -0.66 22.33 19.71
C ASP A 184 0.77 22.68 20.05
N PHE A 185 1.71 21.89 19.54
CA PHE A 185 3.13 22.20 19.59
C PHE A 185 3.46 23.43 18.74
N ALA A 186 4.55 24.09 19.11
CA ALA A 186 4.97 25.32 18.48
C ALA A 186 5.23 25.14 16.98
N THR A 187 4.90 26.17 16.20
CA THR A 187 5.22 26.26 14.78
C THR A 187 5.93 27.59 14.53
N GLU A 188 6.68 27.66 13.45
CA GLU A 188 7.33 28.88 12.99
C GLU A 188 7.09 29.10 11.50
N THR A 189 7.48 30.28 11.00
CA THR A 189 7.39 30.66 9.59
C THR A 189 8.75 31.01 8.99
N THR A 190 9.81 30.92 9.78
CA THR A 190 11.18 31.25 9.36
C THR A 190 11.73 30.15 8.46
N GLU A 191 11.93 30.44 7.17
CA GLU A 191 12.51 29.46 6.27
C GLU A 191 13.95 29.09 6.65
N VAL A 192 14.24 27.79 6.67
CA VAL A 192 15.57 27.27 6.99
C VAL A 192 16.40 27.15 5.71
N THR A 193 17.60 27.74 5.73
CA THR A 193 18.55 27.60 4.61
C THR A 193 19.11 26.18 4.55
N THR A 194 19.16 25.60 3.35
CA THR A 194 19.67 24.25 3.13
C THR A 194 21.18 24.24 2.91
N LYS A 195 21.81 23.14 3.32
CA LYS A 195 23.20 22.81 3.00
C LYS A 195 23.19 21.62 2.06
N GLU A 196 24.20 21.54 1.21
CA GLU A 196 24.42 20.38 0.34
C GLU A 196 25.25 19.33 1.08
N TYR A 197 24.91 18.06 0.85
CA TYR A 197 25.52 16.85 1.37
C TYR A 197 25.86 15.94 0.19
N THR A 198 26.80 15.03 0.42
CA THR A 198 27.06 13.95 -0.52
C THR A 198 25.90 12.96 -0.53
N LEU A 199 25.65 12.33 -1.67
CA LEU A 199 24.68 11.23 -1.74
C LEU A 199 25.18 10.00 -0.96
N PRO A 200 24.27 9.17 -0.43
CA PRO A 200 24.63 7.92 0.22
C PRO A 200 25.47 7.02 -0.71
N GLN A 201 26.31 6.19 -0.12
CA GLN A 201 26.96 5.09 -0.82
C GLN A 201 26.32 3.80 -0.33
N ILE A 202 25.72 3.03 -1.23
CA ILE A 202 25.08 1.75 -0.90
C ILE A 202 25.85 0.61 -1.57
N ASP A 203 25.82 -0.56 -0.93
CA ASP A 203 26.29 -1.77 -1.58
C ASP A 203 25.28 -2.19 -2.66
N THR A 204 25.78 -2.36 -3.88
CA THR A 204 25.04 -2.77 -5.08
C THR A 204 25.62 -4.03 -5.72
N THR A 205 26.59 -4.68 -5.07
CA THR A 205 27.43 -5.70 -5.71
C THR A 205 26.75 -7.05 -5.92
N THR A 206 25.65 -7.30 -5.23
CA THR A 206 24.91 -8.58 -5.20
C THR A 206 23.71 -8.63 -6.15
N ALA A 207 23.13 -7.48 -6.48
CA ALA A 207 21.94 -7.41 -7.32
C ALA A 207 22.29 -7.46 -8.81
N THR A 208 21.62 -8.32 -9.57
CA THR A 208 21.85 -8.44 -11.02
C THR A 208 20.95 -7.53 -11.86
N ASN A 209 19.86 -7.03 -11.27
CA ASN A 209 18.89 -6.13 -11.87
C ASN A 209 18.22 -5.21 -10.84
N LEU A 210 17.44 -4.23 -11.33
CA LEU A 210 16.86 -3.17 -10.49
C LEU A 210 15.86 -3.72 -9.48
N ASN A 211 15.04 -4.70 -9.86
CA ASN A 211 14.07 -5.30 -8.96
C ASN A 211 14.76 -6.06 -7.83
N GLU A 212 15.83 -6.79 -8.13
CA GLU A 212 16.66 -7.43 -7.11
C GLU A 212 17.28 -6.41 -6.16
N LEU A 213 17.82 -5.31 -6.68
CA LEU A 213 18.36 -4.23 -5.85
C LEU A 213 17.27 -3.63 -4.94
N VAL A 214 16.13 -3.26 -5.51
CA VAL A 214 14.99 -2.69 -4.76
C VAL A 214 14.54 -3.65 -3.65
N ILE A 215 14.40 -4.95 -3.94
CA ILE A 215 14.04 -5.97 -2.96
C ILE A 215 15.11 -6.10 -1.87
N GLU A 216 16.38 -6.19 -2.25
CA GLU A 216 17.49 -6.36 -1.31
C GLU A 216 17.58 -5.17 -0.35
N ARG A 217 17.60 -3.94 -0.87
CA ARG A 217 17.66 -2.71 -0.08
C ARG A 217 16.46 -2.60 0.86
N SER A 218 15.28 -2.97 0.39
CA SER A 218 14.03 -3.00 1.18
C SER A 218 14.09 -4.04 2.30
N ASN A 219 14.64 -5.23 2.02
CA ASN A 219 14.83 -6.27 3.02
C ASN A 219 15.87 -5.85 4.07
N GLN A 220 17.00 -5.28 3.67
CA GLN A 220 18.01 -4.76 4.61
C GLN A 220 17.39 -3.73 5.58
N TYR A 221 16.55 -2.82 5.08
CA TYR A 221 15.81 -1.88 5.93
C TYR A 221 14.88 -2.60 6.93
N LEU A 222 14.11 -3.60 6.48
CA LEU A 222 13.23 -4.37 7.36
C LEU A 222 14.00 -5.12 8.45
N GLN A 223 15.11 -5.77 8.09
CA GLN A 223 15.93 -6.55 9.03
C GLN A 223 16.63 -5.67 10.07
N ALA A 224 16.84 -4.38 9.78
CA ALA A 224 17.36 -3.44 10.76
C ALA A 224 16.39 -3.23 11.96
N GLY A 225 15.12 -3.65 11.85
CA GLY A 225 14.17 -3.66 12.96
C GLY A 225 13.84 -2.27 13.54
N LYS A 226 14.07 -1.22 12.75
CA LYS A 226 13.86 0.17 13.18
C LYS A 226 12.36 0.46 13.34
N PRO A 227 11.98 1.34 14.30
CA PRO A 227 10.61 1.83 14.37
C PRO A 227 10.20 2.48 13.03
N PRO A 228 9.01 2.18 12.49
CA PRO A 228 8.60 2.69 11.19
C PRO A 228 8.23 4.18 11.20
N VAL A 229 8.01 4.78 12.39
CA VAL A 229 7.56 6.15 12.60
C VAL A 229 8.12 6.74 13.91
N VAL A 230 8.14 8.06 14.00
CA VAL A 230 8.42 8.82 15.24
C VAL A 230 7.16 9.57 15.67
N SER A 231 6.80 9.52 16.96
CA SER A 231 5.63 10.26 17.45
C SER A 231 5.90 11.76 17.58
N ALA A 232 4.87 12.60 17.46
CA ALA A 232 4.99 14.05 17.66
C ALA A 232 5.55 14.42 19.05
N LYS A 233 5.16 13.68 20.11
CA LYS A 233 5.71 13.88 21.46
C LYS A 233 7.22 13.62 21.50
N ALA A 234 7.65 12.46 20.97
CA ALA A 234 9.06 12.09 20.94
C ALA A 234 9.89 13.10 20.12
N LEU A 235 9.37 13.57 18.97
CA LEU A 235 10.04 14.61 18.19
C LEU A 235 10.14 15.93 18.96
N ASN A 236 9.05 16.37 19.60
CA ASN A 236 9.04 17.60 20.40
C ASN A 236 9.99 17.53 21.60
N GLU A 237 10.12 16.37 22.23
CA GLU A 237 11.08 16.12 23.33
C GLU A 237 12.53 16.26 22.85
N VAL A 238 12.88 15.64 21.72
CA VAL A 238 14.21 15.77 21.08
C VAL A 238 14.51 17.22 20.76
N MET A 239 13.56 17.93 20.13
CA MET A 239 13.71 19.35 19.79
C MET A 239 13.90 20.24 21.03
N SER A 240 13.12 19.99 22.09
CA SER A 240 13.19 20.75 23.35
C SER A 240 14.55 20.57 24.05
N SER A 241 15.22 19.44 23.84
CA SER A 241 16.56 19.17 24.35
C SER A 241 17.69 19.81 23.52
N GLN A 242 17.36 20.54 22.45
CA GLN A 242 18.31 21.10 21.48
C GLN A 242 19.22 20.04 20.83
N ASP A 243 18.75 18.80 20.76
CA ASP A 243 19.47 17.73 20.08
C ASP A 243 19.48 17.97 18.57
N THR A 244 20.69 18.06 18.01
CA THR A 244 20.92 18.32 16.58
C THR A 244 21.09 17.05 15.74
N SER A 245 20.87 15.86 16.34
CA SER A 245 20.99 14.54 15.69
C SER A 245 19.90 14.24 14.66
N MET A 246 18.88 15.11 14.56
CA MET A 246 17.80 14.99 13.58
C MET A 246 17.83 16.12 12.55
N GLN A 247 17.36 15.81 11.36
CA GLN A 247 16.97 16.77 10.33
C GLN A 247 15.47 16.56 10.04
N ILE A 248 14.69 17.63 10.13
CA ILE A 248 13.25 17.59 9.85
C ILE A 248 13.05 18.10 8.43
N ILE A 249 12.32 17.34 7.61
CA ILE A 249 12.01 17.68 6.22
C ILE A 249 10.50 17.74 6.07
N ASP A 250 9.98 18.93 5.80
CA ASP A 250 8.59 19.16 5.49
C ASP A 250 8.36 18.95 3.98
N ILE A 251 7.66 17.86 3.66
CA ILE A 251 7.36 17.41 2.30
C ILE A 251 5.98 17.87 1.81
N ARG A 252 5.30 18.73 2.57
CA ARG A 252 4.04 19.37 2.15
C ARG A 252 4.29 20.36 1.01
N GLN A 253 3.19 20.90 0.48
CA GLN A 253 3.29 22.02 -0.46
C GLN A 253 4.01 23.20 0.20
N SER A 254 4.92 23.84 -0.54
CA SER A 254 5.68 24.99 -0.02
C SER A 254 4.77 26.14 0.45
N SER A 255 3.57 26.27 -0.11
CA SER A 255 2.59 27.26 0.34
C SER A 255 2.07 27.00 1.76
N ASP A 256 1.93 25.73 2.16
CA ASP A 256 1.45 25.38 3.50
C ASP A 256 2.59 25.42 4.51
N TYR A 257 3.80 25.01 4.11
CA TYR A 257 5.02 25.23 4.90
C TYR A 257 5.18 26.71 5.29
N LYS A 258 4.98 27.64 4.34
CA LYS A 258 5.10 29.10 4.60
C LYS A 258 4.06 29.66 5.58
N LYS A 259 2.88 29.01 5.69
CA LYS A 259 1.86 29.40 6.69
C LYS A 259 2.28 29.00 8.10
N GLY A 260 3.05 27.92 8.22
CA GLY A 260 3.66 27.47 9.44
C GLY A 260 4.22 26.05 9.32
N HIS A 261 5.30 25.76 10.04
CA HIS A 261 5.97 24.46 10.02
C HIS A 261 6.63 24.18 11.38
N ILE A 262 7.09 22.94 11.55
CA ILE A 262 7.85 22.52 12.74
C ILE A 262 9.18 23.27 12.78
N GLN A 263 9.57 23.75 13.96
CA GLN A 263 10.80 24.52 14.12
C GLN A 263 12.02 23.77 13.57
N GLY A 264 12.83 24.44 12.75
CA GLY A 264 14.02 23.87 12.11
C GLY A 264 13.73 22.96 10.90
N ALA A 265 12.47 22.79 10.50
CA ALA A 265 12.12 21.99 9.34
C ALA A 265 12.54 22.67 8.02
N ILE A 266 13.10 21.88 7.12
CA ILE A 266 13.45 22.30 5.76
C ILE A 266 12.31 21.92 4.81
N SER A 267 11.88 22.84 3.95
CA SER A 267 10.88 22.52 2.90
C SER A 267 11.54 21.80 1.72
N ILE A 268 11.11 20.55 1.48
CA ILE A 268 11.41 19.78 0.26
C ILE A 268 10.11 19.08 -0.18
N PRO A 269 9.26 19.74 -0.98
CA PRO A 269 7.96 19.18 -1.37
C PRO A 269 8.10 17.79 -1.98
N PHE A 270 7.17 16.88 -1.64
CA PHE A 270 7.21 15.47 -2.00
C PHE A 270 7.59 15.22 -3.47
N ASN A 271 6.94 15.90 -4.42
CA ASN A 271 7.18 15.70 -5.86
C ASN A 271 8.58 16.10 -6.34
N SER A 272 9.34 16.81 -5.52
CA SER A 272 10.73 17.22 -5.80
C SER A 272 11.74 16.57 -4.87
N LEU A 273 11.32 15.65 -4.00
CA LEU A 273 12.16 15.03 -2.98
C LEU A 273 13.33 14.25 -3.58
N GLY A 274 13.07 13.46 -4.63
CA GLY A 274 14.11 12.68 -5.31
C GLY A 274 15.17 13.54 -6.01
N GLU A 275 14.78 14.73 -6.49
CA GLU A 275 15.70 15.68 -7.16
C GLU A 275 16.54 16.46 -6.13
N GLN A 276 16.16 16.42 -4.85
CA GLN A 276 16.77 17.22 -3.77
C GLN A 276 17.44 16.37 -2.69
N LEU A 277 17.82 15.14 -3.03
CA LEU A 277 18.49 14.19 -2.11
C LEU A 277 19.80 14.75 -1.53
N THR A 278 20.50 15.64 -2.25
CA THR A 278 21.70 16.30 -1.75
C THR A 278 21.44 17.30 -0.63
N LYS A 279 20.19 17.64 -0.32
CA LYS A 279 19.83 18.49 0.84
C LYS A 279 19.58 17.69 2.12
N ILE A 280 19.64 16.35 2.02
CA ILE A 280 19.35 15.43 3.11
C ILE A 280 20.68 14.97 3.74
N ALA A 281 20.81 15.15 5.05
CA ALA A 281 21.99 14.77 5.81
C ALA A 281 22.17 13.24 5.87
N LEU A 282 23.42 12.77 5.86
CA LEU A 282 23.74 11.35 6.03
C LEU A 282 24.09 10.98 7.47
N ASP A 283 24.49 11.96 8.27
CA ASP A 283 24.94 11.83 9.65
C ASP A 283 23.80 12.07 10.67
N LYS A 284 22.55 12.14 10.20
CA LYS A 284 21.37 12.47 11.01
C LYS A 284 20.22 11.50 10.76
N LYS A 285 19.34 11.39 11.76
CA LYS A 285 18.00 10.83 11.58
C LYS A 285 17.15 11.82 10.78
N ILE A 286 16.49 11.35 9.75
CA ILE A 286 15.68 12.16 8.86
C ILE A 286 14.21 11.97 9.23
N VAL A 287 13.54 13.03 9.68
CA VAL A 287 12.11 12.98 10.02
C VAL A 287 11.32 13.69 8.94
N LEU A 288 10.61 12.91 8.13
CA LEU A 288 9.72 13.39 7.08
C LEU A 288 8.37 13.79 7.66
N VAL A 289 7.87 14.96 7.25
CA VAL A 289 6.64 15.56 7.74
C VAL A 289 5.75 15.91 6.57
N ASP A 290 4.54 15.36 6.55
CA ASP A 290 3.46 15.75 5.65
C ASP A 290 2.22 16.17 6.48
N TYR A 291 1.03 16.12 5.88
CA TYR A 291 -0.21 16.46 6.55
C TYR A 291 -0.70 15.41 7.56
N ASN A 292 -0.56 14.10 7.27
CA ASN A 292 -1.21 13.00 8.03
C ASN A 292 -0.33 11.75 8.27
N GLY A 293 0.93 11.83 7.87
CA GLY A 293 2.01 10.85 8.01
C GLY A 293 2.09 9.80 6.88
N HIS A 294 1.18 9.79 5.90
CA HIS A 294 1.10 8.71 4.91
C HIS A 294 2.06 8.91 3.72
N LEU A 295 2.13 10.11 3.11
CA LEU A 295 3.15 10.41 2.09
C LEU A 295 4.55 10.37 2.70
N ALA A 296 4.68 10.85 3.94
CA ALA A 296 5.94 10.73 4.67
C ALA A 296 6.34 9.27 4.82
N SER A 297 5.39 8.38 5.12
CA SER A 297 5.65 6.94 5.21
C SER A 297 6.03 6.33 3.86
N GLU A 298 5.40 6.69 2.75
CA GLU A 298 5.83 6.22 1.42
C GLU A 298 7.30 6.60 1.14
N ALA A 299 7.66 7.86 1.41
CA ALA A 299 9.02 8.34 1.22
C ALA A 299 10.03 7.67 2.16
N VAL A 300 9.66 7.32 3.40
CA VAL A 300 10.54 6.63 4.35
C VAL A 300 11.11 5.35 3.77
N ARG A 301 10.27 4.51 3.15
CA ARG A 301 10.73 3.23 2.61
C ARG A 301 11.76 3.45 1.51
N ILE A 302 11.50 4.41 0.63
CA ILE A 302 12.36 4.74 -0.50
C ILE A 302 13.69 5.36 -0.04
N LEU A 303 13.65 6.34 0.87
CA LEU A 303 14.87 6.95 1.39
C LEU A 303 15.75 5.94 2.17
N ASN A 304 15.15 5.01 2.92
CA ASN A 304 15.95 3.96 3.57
C ASN A 304 16.59 3.00 2.55
N MET A 305 15.91 2.68 1.44
CA MET A 305 16.53 1.89 0.37
C MET A 305 17.73 2.62 -0.26
N LEU A 306 17.61 3.94 -0.41
CA LEU A 306 18.69 4.82 -0.89
C LEU A 306 19.83 4.99 0.13
N GLY A 307 19.68 4.54 1.39
CA GLY A 307 20.74 4.58 2.39
C GLY A 307 20.62 5.67 3.46
N TYR A 308 19.49 6.38 3.53
CA TYR A 308 19.23 7.35 4.60
C TYR A 308 18.63 6.68 5.85
N ASP A 309 18.80 7.29 7.04
CA ASP A 309 18.12 6.88 8.27
C ASP A 309 16.79 7.65 8.44
N ALA A 310 15.79 7.30 7.64
CA ALA A 310 14.55 8.06 7.54
C ALA A 310 13.37 7.47 8.35
N TYR A 311 12.57 8.36 8.91
CA TYR A 311 11.36 8.10 9.70
C TYR A 311 10.25 9.07 9.30
N ALA A 312 8.99 8.65 9.43
CA ALA A 312 7.85 9.53 9.22
C ALA A 312 7.38 10.07 10.57
N LEU A 313 6.98 11.34 10.61
CA LEU A 313 6.22 11.85 11.73
C LEU A 313 4.85 11.16 11.74
N LYS A 314 4.63 10.31 12.76
CA LYS A 314 3.38 9.59 12.95
C LYS A 314 2.23 10.58 13.00
N ASP A 315 1.23 10.35 12.16
CA ASP A 315 0.06 11.19 11.98
C ASP A 315 0.34 12.64 11.49
N GLY A 316 1.56 13.00 11.08
CA GLY A 316 1.89 14.26 10.40
C GLY A 316 1.50 15.56 11.14
N MET A 317 1.35 16.65 10.38
CA MET A 317 1.00 17.97 10.93
C MET A 317 -0.39 18.03 11.56
N ARG A 318 -1.35 17.15 11.19
CA ARG A 318 -2.69 17.12 11.80
C ARG A 318 -2.65 16.90 13.31
N VAL A 319 -1.63 16.20 13.84
CA VAL A 319 -1.48 16.01 15.29
C VAL A 319 -0.49 16.99 15.91
N TRP A 320 0.30 17.70 15.12
CA TRP A 320 1.24 18.69 15.62
C TRP A 320 0.52 19.95 16.11
N THR A 321 -0.35 20.52 15.26
CA THR A 321 -1.08 21.75 15.54
C THR A 321 -2.55 21.65 15.10
N SER A 322 -3.46 22.23 15.87
CA SER A 322 -4.88 22.35 15.54
C SER A 322 -5.16 23.51 14.57
N ASN A 323 -4.18 24.36 14.29
CA ASN A 323 -4.35 25.48 13.35
C ASN A 323 -4.60 24.95 11.93
N ALA A 324 -5.85 25.10 11.47
CA ALA A 324 -6.32 24.60 10.17
C ALA A 324 -5.61 25.24 8.97
N ASP A 325 -5.13 26.48 9.11
CA ASP A 325 -4.36 27.15 8.05
C ASP A 325 -2.98 26.53 7.89
N ILE A 326 -2.44 25.95 8.96
CA ILE A 326 -1.11 25.31 8.98
C ILE A 326 -1.23 23.82 8.67
N ASN A 327 -2.06 23.07 9.40
CA ASN A 327 -2.05 21.61 9.33
C ASN A 327 -2.64 21.05 8.02
N GLY A 328 -3.41 21.84 7.27
CA GLY A 328 -4.04 21.50 5.99
C GLY A 328 -5.12 20.41 6.04
N ILE A 329 -5.12 19.57 7.08
CA ILE A 329 -6.07 18.46 7.29
C ILE A 329 -6.40 18.39 8.77
N ALA A 330 -7.70 18.38 9.10
CA ALA A 330 -8.15 18.22 10.48
C ALA A 330 -7.88 16.79 11.01
N PRO A 331 -7.66 16.61 12.32
CA PRO A 331 -7.71 15.31 12.97
C PRO A 331 -9.00 14.55 12.65
N ILE A 332 -8.91 13.23 12.58
CA ILE A 332 -10.09 12.39 12.35
C ILE A 332 -10.79 12.17 13.68
N SER A 333 -12.10 12.42 13.70
CA SER A 333 -12.93 12.25 14.87
C SER A 333 -13.29 10.76 15.07
N MET A 334 -12.97 10.19 16.24
CA MET A 334 -13.16 8.76 16.54
C MET A 334 -14.64 8.34 16.55
N ASP A 335 -15.56 9.24 16.85
CA ASP A 335 -17.03 9.04 16.74
C ASP A 335 -17.51 8.83 15.29
N LYS A 336 -16.65 9.12 14.30
CA LYS A 336 -16.93 8.93 12.87
C LYS A 336 -16.29 7.65 12.31
N ILE A 337 -15.62 6.85 13.14
CA ILE A 337 -15.08 5.55 12.72
C ILE A 337 -16.20 4.53 12.75
N TYR A 338 -16.53 4.00 11.58
CA TYR A 338 -17.46 2.90 11.46
C TYR A 338 -16.78 1.61 11.90
N ASN A 339 -17.50 0.75 12.63
CA ASN A 339 -17.05 -0.60 12.94
C ASN A 339 -17.48 -1.53 11.80
N TYR A 340 -16.66 -1.59 10.75
CA TYR A 340 -16.89 -2.52 9.66
C TYR A 340 -16.65 -3.97 10.12
N PRO A 341 -17.29 -4.98 9.49
CA PRO A 341 -17.15 -6.37 9.89
C PRO A 341 -15.70 -6.83 9.93
N THR A 342 -15.35 -7.62 10.93
CA THR A 342 -14.07 -8.33 11.01
C THR A 342 -14.33 -9.82 11.11
N LYS A 343 -13.35 -10.61 10.68
CA LYS A 343 -13.37 -12.06 10.72
C LYS A 343 -12.26 -12.55 11.64
N THR A 344 -12.62 -13.33 12.65
CA THR A 344 -11.65 -14.06 13.48
C THR A 344 -11.33 -15.38 12.77
N ILE A 345 -10.04 -15.70 12.68
CA ILE A 345 -9.61 -17.03 12.27
C ILE A 345 -9.52 -17.84 13.55
N ASN A 346 -10.64 -18.50 13.88
CA ASN A 346 -10.64 -19.55 14.88
C ASN A 346 -9.89 -20.74 14.26
N ALA A 347 -8.57 -20.74 14.40
CA ALA A 347 -7.88 -22.00 14.41
C ALA A 347 -8.47 -22.77 15.59
N TYR A 348 -9.32 -23.78 15.32
CA TYR A 348 -9.31 -24.96 16.17
C TYR A 348 -7.88 -25.48 16.09
N LEU A 349 -7.03 -24.96 16.97
CA LEU A 349 -5.81 -25.65 17.34
C LEU A 349 -6.32 -26.84 18.15
N ASP A 350 -6.77 -27.89 17.46
CA ASP A 350 -6.59 -29.26 17.93
C ASP A 350 -5.07 -29.55 17.89
N ALA A 351 -4.31 -28.73 18.61
CA ALA A 351 -3.00 -29.09 19.08
C ALA A 351 -3.28 -29.95 20.30
N GLU A 352 -3.36 -31.25 20.09
CA GLU A 352 -2.96 -32.18 21.15
C GLU A 352 -1.61 -31.67 21.70
N PRO A 353 -1.49 -31.47 23.02
CA PRO A 353 -0.23 -31.01 23.60
C PRO A 353 0.76 -32.17 23.54
N GLY A 354 1.51 -32.27 22.45
CA GLY A 354 2.54 -33.28 22.30
C GLY A 354 3.08 -33.37 20.89
N GLU A 355 4.38 -33.11 20.77
CA GLU A 355 5.25 -33.46 19.63
C GLU A 355 5.08 -32.55 18.39
N ALA A 356 6.10 -31.86 17.87
CA ALA A 356 7.50 -32.19 17.85
C ALA A 356 8.40 -30.95 17.97
N SER A 357 9.42 -31.12 18.80
CA SER A 357 10.69 -30.43 18.74
C SER A 357 11.46 -30.75 17.45
N CYS A 358 12.14 -29.73 16.94
CA CYS A 358 13.45 -29.71 16.27
C CYS A 358 13.70 -30.55 15.00
N GLY A 359 14.28 -29.88 14.00
CA GLY A 359 14.97 -30.47 12.86
C GLY A 359 15.65 -29.39 12.04
#